data_AF-A0AAD5QHK5-F1
#
_entry.id   AF-A0AAD5QHK5-F1
#
_cell.length_a   1.000
_cell.length_b   1.000
_cell.length_c   1.000
_cell.angle_alpha   90.00
_cell.angle_beta   90.00
_cell.angle_gamma   90.00
#
_symmetry.space_group_name_H-M   'P 1'
#
loop_
_entity.id
_entity.type
_entity.pdbx_description
1 polymer ?
#
loop_
_entity_poly.entity_id
_entity_poly.type
_entity_poly.pdbx_seq_one_letter_code
_entity_poly.pdbx_strand_id
1 'polypeptide(L)'
;MGTSLVVQPFASLVNEVAEDVPRLLINKEEVGRTNAFERAMGFSGLCYGLKDNERDVFWAGSCDDGCKRLAELLDWEHELELLIQEGEIKYRSQ
;
A
#
# COMPACT_ATOMS: atom_id res chain seq x y z
N MET A 1 -2.25 1.28 2.27
CA MET A 1 -2.80 2.21 1.24
C MET A 1 -3.26 3.48 1.94
N GLY A 2 -3.21 4.63 1.26
CA GLY A 2 -3.86 5.88 1.73
C GLY A 2 -3.42 6.38 3.11
N THR A 3 -2.12 6.32 3.41
CA THR A 3 -1.57 6.69 4.72
C THR A 3 -0.28 7.49 4.55
N SER A 4 0.04 8.34 5.52
CA SER A 4 1.32 9.04 5.60
C SER A 4 2.40 8.26 6.36
N LEU A 5 2.02 7.19 7.08
CA LEU A 5 2.91 6.41 7.95
C LEU A 5 3.75 7.26 8.92
N VAL A 6 3.15 8.29 9.53
CA VAL A 6 3.85 9.16 10.50
C VAL A 6 3.45 8.94 11.96
N VAL A 7 2.29 8.33 12.21
CA VAL A 7 1.74 8.18 13.56
C VAL A 7 2.11 6.83 14.14
N GLN A 8 2.82 6.84 15.28
CA GLN A 8 3.14 5.64 16.04
C GLN A 8 1.99 5.24 16.98
N PRO A 9 1.81 3.93 17.26
CA PRO A 9 2.63 2.80 16.82
C PRO A 9 2.27 2.27 15.41
N PHE A 10 1.29 2.86 14.72
CA PHE A 10 0.80 2.31 13.44
C PHE A 10 1.88 2.31 12.35
N ALA A 11 2.70 3.36 12.29
CA ALA A 11 3.77 3.49 11.30
C ALA A 11 4.83 2.39 11.40
N SER A 12 5.05 1.79 12.58
CA SER A 12 6.05 0.71 12.74
C SER A 12 5.60 -0.63 12.15
N LEU A 13 4.30 -0.82 11.90
CA LEU A 13 3.76 -2.11 11.43
C LEU A 13 4.38 -2.60 10.12
N VAL A 14 4.88 -1.69 9.28
CA VAL A 14 5.56 -2.08 8.03
C VAL A 14 6.85 -2.88 8.29
N ASN A 15 7.45 -2.76 9.48
CA ASN A 15 8.66 -3.49 9.87
C ASN A 15 8.34 -4.85 10.54
N GLU A 16 7.09 -5.15 10.85
CA GLU A 16 6.66 -6.35 11.60
C GLU A 16 6.30 -7.53 10.70
N VAL A 17 6.83 -7.57 9.47
CA VAL A 17 6.63 -8.64 8.50
C VAL A 17 7.96 -9.26 8.11
N ALA A 18 7.97 -10.57 7.83
CA ALA A 18 9.17 -11.31 7.48
C ALA A 18 9.88 -10.73 6.24
N GLU A 19 11.18 -11.00 6.11
CA GLU A 19 12.05 -10.43 5.06
C GLU A 19 11.62 -10.75 3.63
N ASP A 20 10.93 -11.86 3.42
CA ASP A 20 10.49 -12.40 2.13
C ASP A 20 9.10 -11.92 1.68
N VAL A 21 8.36 -11.22 2.54
CA VAL A 21 6.97 -10.82 2.27
C VAL A 21 6.91 -9.59 1.34
N PRO A 22 6.39 -9.69 0.11
CA PRO A 22 6.24 -8.51 -0.75
C PRO A 22 5.31 -7.46 -0.13
N ARG A 23 5.65 -6.18 -0.26
CA ARG A 23 4.85 -5.06 0.26
C ARG A 23 4.52 -4.10 -0.89
N LEU A 24 3.24 -3.82 -1.11
CA LEU A 24 2.77 -2.86 -2.10
C LEU A 24 2.19 -1.62 -1.40
N LEU A 25 2.79 -0.46 -1.67
CA LEU A 25 2.24 0.83 -1.28
C LEU A 25 1.49 1.46 -2.46
N ILE A 26 0.16 1.44 -2.41
CA ILE A 26 -0.69 2.27 -3.27
C ILE A 26 -0.95 3.59 -2.54
N ASN A 27 -0.36 4.67 -3.03
CA ASN A 27 -0.48 5.99 -2.41
C ASN A 27 -0.14 7.13 -3.40
N LYS A 28 -0.53 8.35 -3.06
CA LYS A 28 -0.18 9.54 -3.87
C LYS A 28 1.32 9.88 -3.79
N GLU A 29 1.93 9.57 -2.65
CA GLU A 29 3.31 9.92 -2.35
C GLU A 29 4.02 8.73 -1.70
N GLU A 30 5.33 8.66 -1.87
CA GLU A 30 6.19 7.70 -1.17
C GLU A 30 6.22 7.99 0.33
N VAL A 31 5.97 6.99 1.18
CA VAL A 31 5.93 7.13 2.64
C VAL A 31 6.48 5.92 3.39
N GLY A 32 7.04 6.10 4.57
CA GLY A 32 7.56 4.98 5.38
C GLY A 32 8.99 4.55 5.02
N ARG A 33 9.75 5.40 4.30
CA ARG A 33 11.21 5.26 4.21
C ARG A 33 11.83 5.56 5.58
N THR A 34 12.83 4.79 5.98
CA THR A 34 13.63 5.09 7.16
C THR A 34 14.91 5.83 6.80
N ASN A 35 15.43 6.60 7.75
CA ASN A 35 16.74 7.23 7.63
C ASN A 35 17.88 6.23 7.97
N ALA A 36 19.13 6.64 7.78
CA ALA A 36 20.28 5.77 8.02
C ALA A 36 20.41 5.32 9.49
N PHE A 37 20.01 6.18 10.44
CA PHE A 37 20.05 5.87 11.86
C PHE A 37 19.01 4.81 12.25
N GLU A 38 17.78 4.93 11.74
CA GLU A 38 16.72 3.95 11.94
C GLU A 38 17.07 2.58 11.33
N ARG A 39 17.66 2.56 10.12
CA ARG A 39 18.18 1.31 9.54
C ARG A 39 19.28 0.69 10.38
N ALA A 40 20.19 1.49 10.94
CA ALA A 40 21.23 1.00 11.84
C ALA A 40 20.67 0.41 13.15
N MET A 41 19.46 0.83 13.55
CA MET A 41 18.72 0.24 14.68
C MET A 41 17.84 -0.95 14.28
N GLY A 42 17.95 -1.45 13.05
CA GLY A 42 17.21 -2.62 12.55
C GLY A 42 15.86 -2.31 11.92
N PHE A 43 15.48 -1.03 11.76
CA PHE A 43 14.24 -0.65 11.07
C PHE A 43 14.49 -0.43 9.57
N SER A 44 14.21 -1.44 8.76
CA SER A 44 14.41 -1.35 7.31
C SER A 44 13.53 -0.28 6.64
N GLY A 45 12.33 -0.05 7.18
CA GLY A 45 11.31 0.76 6.50
C GLY A 45 10.90 0.14 5.17
N LEU A 46 10.34 0.97 4.30
CA LEU A 46 10.07 0.65 2.90
C LEU A 46 11.21 1.17 2.00
N CYS A 47 11.68 0.29 1.11
CA CYS A 47 12.91 0.43 0.34
C CYS A 47 12.69 0.63 -1.16
N TYR A 48 11.49 0.98 -1.62
CA TYR A 48 11.19 1.17 -3.05
C TYR A 48 12.23 2.10 -3.73
N GLY A 49 12.66 1.72 -4.93
CA GLY A 49 13.68 2.44 -5.72
C GLY A 49 15.12 2.35 -5.21
N LEU A 50 15.40 1.65 -4.09
CA LEU A 50 16.77 1.35 -3.68
C LEU A 50 17.35 0.19 -4.50
N LYS A 51 18.67 0.15 -4.65
CA LYS A 51 19.37 -0.83 -5.51
C LYS A 51 19.24 -2.27 -5.00
N ASP A 52 19.16 -2.42 -3.70
CA ASP A 52 19.00 -3.66 -2.94
C ASP A 52 17.54 -3.97 -2.61
N ASN A 53 16.58 -3.26 -3.21
CA ASN A 53 15.17 -3.53 -3.01
C ASN A 53 14.72 -4.77 -3.78
N GLU A 54 14.20 -5.75 -3.04
CA GLU A 54 13.73 -7.01 -3.61
C GLU A 54 12.21 -7.21 -3.47
N ARG A 55 11.52 -6.38 -2.66
CA ARG A 55 10.16 -6.69 -2.18
C ARG A 55 9.19 -5.52 -2.08
N ASP A 56 9.67 -4.28 -2.12
CA ASP A 56 8.82 -3.10 -1.92
C ASP A 56 8.47 -2.44 -3.25
N VAL A 57 7.18 -2.36 -3.53
CA VAL A 57 6.66 -1.71 -4.74
C VAL A 57 5.87 -0.48 -4.33
N PHE A 58 6.15 0.65 -4.97
CA PHE A 58 5.35 1.85 -4.86
C PHE A 58 4.54 2.05 -6.14
N TRP A 59 3.23 2.15 -6.00
CA TRP A 59 2.32 2.54 -7.07
C TRP A 59 1.79 3.95 -6.78
N ALA A 60 2.12 4.89 -7.67
CA ALA A 60 1.82 6.31 -7.50
C ALA A 60 0.44 6.67 -8.07
N GLY A 61 -0.48 7.10 -7.21
CA GLY A 61 -1.79 7.60 -7.63
C GLY A 61 -2.84 7.57 -6.53
N SER A 62 -4.12 7.67 -6.91
CA SER A 62 -5.22 7.51 -5.96
C SER A 62 -5.35 6.05 -5.52
N CYS A 63 -5.87 5.82 -4.31
CA CYS A 63 -6.11 4.45 -3.84
C CYS A 63 -7.09 3.72 -4.76
N ASP A 64 -8.13 4.40 -5.23
CA ASP A 64 -9.15 3.80 -6.09
C ASP A 64 -8.57 3.36 -7.43
N ASP A 65 -7.79 4.22 -8.09
CA ASP A 65 -7.16 3.88 -9.37
C ASP A 65 -6.17 2.72 -9.22
N GLY A 66 -5.40 2.71 -8.13
CA GLY A 66 -4.46 1.62 -7.87
C GLY A 66 -5.15 0.29 -7.54
N CYS A 67 -6.24 0.33 -6.76
CA CYS A 67 -7.06 -0.85 -6.49
C CYS A 67 -7.72 -1.38 -7.76
N LYS A 68 -8.28 -0.50 -8.60
CA LYS A 68 -8.85 -0.88 -9.90
C LYS A 68 -7.79 -1.51 -10.80
N ARG A 69 -6.62 -0.89 -10.91
CA ARG A 69 -5.52 -1.44 -11.71
C ARG A 69 -5.05 -2.80 -11.20
N LEU A 70 -4.99 -2.99 -9.88
CA LEU A 70 -4.66 -4.29 -9.29
C LEU A 70 -5.75 -5.33 -9.58
N ALA A 71 -7.02 -4.95 -9.50
CA ALA A 71 -8.14 -5.83 -9.84
C ALA A 71 -8.12 -6.23 -11.33
N GLU A 72 -7.84 -5.31 -12.25
CA GLU A 72 -7.64 -5.62 -13.67
C GLU A 72 -6.55 -6.66 -13.88
N LEU A 73 -5.39 -6.52 -13.21
CA LEU A 73 -4.28 -7.46 -13.32
C LEU A 73 -4.57 -8.85 -12.73
N LEU A 74 -5.57 -8.94 -11.84
CA LEU A 74 -6.03 -10.17 -11.22
C LEU A 74 -7.29 -10.74 -11.88
N ASP A 75 -7.78 -10.12 -12.97
CA ASP A 75 -9.05 -10.44 -13.64
C ASP A 75 -10.28 -10.31 -12.72
N TRP A 76 -10.23 -9.39 -11.74
CA TRP A 76 -11.30 -9.10 -10.77
C TRP A 76 -12.06 -7.80 -11.07
N GLU A 77 -11.72 -7.09 -12.13
CA GLU A 77 -12.30 -5.78 -12.49
C GLU A 77 -13.83 -5.79 -12.42
N HIS A 78 -14.47 -6.71 -13.14
CA HIS A 78 -15.93 -6.78 -13.22
C HIS A 78 -16.60 -7.11 -11.87
N GLU A 79 -16.00 -8.02 -11.10
CA GLU A 79 -16.51 -8.37 -9.77
C GLU A 79 -16.44 -7.17 -8.82
N LEU A 80 -15.30 -6.45 -8.83
CA LEU A 80 -15.12 -5.26 -8.00
C LEU A 80 -16.10 -4.14 -8.38
N GLU A 81 -16.34 -3.91 -9.67
CA GLU A 81 -17.29 -2.90 -10.14
C GLU A 81 -18.72 -3.20 -9.70
N LEU A 82 -19.17 -4.45 -9.80
CA LEU A 82 -20.49 -4.87 -9.35
C LEU A 82 -20.66 -4.63 -7.84
N LEU A 83 -19.66 -5.04 -7.03
CA LEU A 83 -19.69 -4.84 -5.57
C LEU A 83 -19.76 -3.36 -5.19
N ILE A 84 -19.03 -2.49 -5.90
CA ILE A 84 -19.10 -1.04 -5.68
C ILE A 84 -20.50 -0.52 -6.00
N GLN A 85 -21.08 -0.87 -7.15
CA GLN A 85 -22.42 -0.41 -7.54
C GLN A 85 -23.50 -0.86 -6.55
N GLU A 86 -23.48 -2.12 -6.14
CA GLU A 86 -24.39 -2.66 -5.13
C GLU A 86 -24.25 -1.92 -3.79
N GLY A 87 -23.01 -1.69 -3.35
CA GLY A 87 -22.69 -0.94 -2.14
C GLY A 87 -23.23 0.49 -2.19
N GLU A 88 -23.06 1.19 -3.31
CA GLU A 88 -23.57 2.54 -3.50
C GLU A 88 -25.10 2.61 -3.52
N ILE A 89 -25.77 1.65 -4.18
CA ILE A 89 -27.24 1.57 -4.18
C ILE A 89 -27.74 1.41 -2.74
N LYS A 90 -27.15 0.46 -1.99
CA LYS A 90 -27.51 0.20 -0.59
C LYS A 90 -27.27 1.40 0.32
N TYR A 91 -26.21 2.18 0.09
CA TYR A 91 -25.92 3.39 0.85
C TYR A 91 -26.90 4.52 0.50
N ARG A 92 -27.19 4.75 -0.78
CA ARG A 92 -28.11 5.80 -1.24
C ARG A 92 -29.58 5.55 -0.86
N SER A 93 -29.95 4.30 -0.60
CA SER A 93 -31.29 3.91 -0.15
C SER A 93 -31.53 4.06 1.36
N GLN A 94 -30.52 4.47 2.14
CA GLN A 94 -30.61 4.76 3.57
C GLN A 94 -30.79 6.26 3.80
#